data_AF-T0C0Y0-F1
#
_entry.id   AF-T0C0Y0-F1
#
_cell.length_a   1.000
_cell.length_b   1.000
_cell.length_c   1.000
_cell.angle_alpha   90.00
_cell.angle_beta   90.00
_cell.angle_gamma   90.00
#
_symmetry.space_group_name_H-M   'P 1'
#
loop_
_entity.id
_entity.type
_entity.pdbx_description
1 polymer ?
#
loop_
_entity_poly.entity_id
_entity_poly.type
_entity_poly.pdbx_seq_one_letter_code
_entity_poly.pdbx_strand_id
1 'polypeptide(L)'
;MKNHLLIFILSLNMSFQACGLNLAGASVYFDKEELSKAMIELSSQEQAMLDDAVLSTFTCEFDALEELYQLIGGKLKEVLIYLRSNSRIDDTQYRLLLRTVRSFEVSKKEKQLSPFNPIVKNFKKKSFVNFQNALQKGVCFNTIAINLFKELGEKRPIKFLKKAYHQNLIDKRTYWMLKRLVQEDYHLEPQTLAEYLKVQNFLTKQFPDRINIQKTDYISGRAEKSKVSRREALLAKYNQFQIIYLRGMTQRLLNRLNADEVIINVIIDDESVEEIILDPMEQYRFAAKMVRKELGDLQMMNLFEGIDVGFEDILAAAFETGLVSGEDLSTLALVDDVWNPELTKAEKRKRFIRRYGTIFVAAIPTTFYLVKVLSLVGIEMLTETKQEPPRDHSIF
;
A
#
# COMPACT_ATOMS: atom_id res chain seq x y z
N MET A 1 -22.28 39.41 22.61
CA MET A 1 -22.88 39.21 21.26
C MET A 1 -21.88 38.96 20.12
N LYS A 2 -20.58 39.28 20.22
CA LYS A 2 -19.62 39.10 19.10
C LYS A 2 -19.04 37.68 18.89
N ASN A 3 -19.10 36.79 19.89
CA ASN A 3 -18.52 35.43 19.77
C ASN A 3 -19.43 34.40 19.08
N HIS A 4 -20.76 34.57 19.13
CA HIS A 4 -21.67 33.60 18.50
C HIS A 4 -21.68 33.69 16.96
N LEU A 5 -21.44 34.87 16.39
CA LEU A 5 -21.36 35.04 14.94
C LEU A 5 -20.11 34.38 14.35
N LEU A 6 -18.97 34.44 15.07
CA LEU A 6 -17.72 33.81 14.64
C LEU A 6 -17.81 32.28 14.68
N ILE A 7 -18.44 31.74 15.73
CA ILE A 7 -18.69 30.29 15.87
C ILE A 7 -19.65 29.80 14.78
N PHE A 8 -20.66 30.60 14.43
CA PHE A 8 -21.61 30.26 13.36
C PHE A 8 -20.99 30.35 11.96
N ILE A 9 -20.08 31.30 11.71
CA ILE A 9 -19.34 31.42 10.45
C ILE A 9 -18.28 30.31 10.31
N LEU A 10 -17.65 29.89 11.41
CA LEU A 10 -16.72 28.76 11.43
C LEU A 10 -17.45 27.42 11.24
N SER A 11 -18.63 27.23 11.85
CA SER A 11 -19.45 26.03 11.64
C SER A 11 -20.04 25.96 10.22
N LEU A 12 -20.40 27.10 9.61
CA LEU A 12 -20.83 27.18 8.21
C LEU A 12 -19.69 26.89 7.22
N ASN A 13 -18.48 27.38 7.48
CA ASN A 13 -17.32 27.06 6.61
C ASN A 13 -16.91 25.59 6.73
N MET A 14 -16.98 25.00 7.94
CA MET A 14 -16.72 23.58 8.13
C MET A 14 -17.79 22.69 7.51
N SER A 15 -19.07 23.10 7.55
CA SER A 15 -20.15 22.35 6.91
C SER A 15 -20.17 22.50 5.38
N PHE A 16 -19.74 23.64 4.82
CA PHE A 16 -19.55 23.77 3.37
C PHE A 16 -18.36 22.96 2.84
N GLN A 17 -17.27 22.82 3.60
CA GLN A 17 -16.19 21.90 3.25
C GLN A 17 -16.63 20.43 3.41
N ALA A 18 -17.42 20.10 4.43
CA ALA A 18 -17.97 18.75 4.62
C ALA A 18 -18.99 18.36 3.54
N CYS A 19 -19.82 19.29 3.05
CA CYS A 19 -20.74 19.04 1.93
C CYS A 19 -20.04 19.02 0.56
N GLY A 20 -18.90 19.71 0.39
CA GLY A 20 -18.08 19.61 -0.81
C GLY A 20 -17.28 18.29 -0.90
N LEU A 21 -16.97 17.67 0.23
CA LEU A 21 -16.17 16.43 0.31
C LEU A 21 -16.98 15.16 0.03
N ASN A 22 -18.30 15.16 0.20
CA ASN A 22 -19.13 13.97 -0.02
C ASN A 22 -19.60 13.75 -1.47
N LEU A 23 -19.24 14.64 -2.42
CA LEU A 23 -19.47 14.44 -3.86
C LEU A 23 -18.17 14.21 -4.66
N ALA A 24 -17.04 14.17 -3.95
CA ALA A 24 -15.70 13.85 -4.45
C ALA A 24 -15.23 12.44 -4.06
N GLY A 25 -16.13 11.56 -3.58
CA GLY A 25 -15.88 10.14 -3.37
C GLY A 25 -15.75 9.32 -4.67
N ALA A 26 -15.28 9.93 -5.76
CA ALA A 26 -14.76 9.16 -6.88
C ALA A 26 -13.42 8.59 -6.38
N SER A 27 -13.33 7.27 -6.23
CA SER A 27 -12.05 6.65 -5.87
C SER A 27 -10.98 7.19 -6.82
N VAL A 28 -9.77 7.48 -6.34
CA VAL A 28 -8.62 7.90 -7.19
C VAL A 28 -8.38 6.96 -8.40
N TYR A 29 -8.98 5.77 -8.40
CA TYR A 29 -8.92 4.77 -9.47
C TYR A 29 -9.93 4.96 -10.62
N PHE A 30 -11.07 5.61 -10.39
CA PHE A 30 -12.15 5.68 -11.37
C PHE A 30 -12.68 7.09 -11.45
N ASP A 31 -12.70 7.64 -12.66
CA ASP A 31 -13.53 8.81 -12.90
C ASP A 31 -15.02 8.42 -12.81
N LYS A 32 -15.89 9.43 -12.71
CA LYS A 32 -17.34 9.22 -12.65
C LYS A 32 -17.86 8.52 -13.91
N GLU A 33 -17.15 8.64 -15.03
CA GLU A 33 -17.50 8.03 -16.31
C GLU A 33 -17.25 6.52 -16.31
N GLU A 34 -16.11 6.05 -15.81
CA GLU A 34 -15.78 4.63 -15.65
C GLU A 34 -16.72 3.93 -14.66
N LEU A 35 -17.06 4.59 -13.55
CA LEU A 35 -18.04 4.06 -12.59
C LEU A 35 -19.43 3.95 -13.21
N SER A 36 -19.92 5.02 -13.83
CA SER A 36 -21.24 5.01 -14.47
C SER A 36 -21.31 3.99 -15.60
N LYS A 37 -20.25 3.88 -16.41
CA LYS A 37 -20.14 2.86 -17.46
C LYS A 37 -20.20 1.45 -16.89
N ALA A 38 -19.43 1.16 -15.84
CA ALA A 38 -19.47 -0.16 -15.20
C ALA A 38 -20.85 -0.50 -14.63
N MET A 39 -21.54 0.47 -14.02
CA MET A 39 -22.89 0.27 -13.48
C MET A 39 -23.96 0.12 -14.57
N ILE A 40 -23.80 0.76 -15.73
CA ILE A 40 -24.71 0.64 -16.87
C ILE A 40 -24.52 -0.69 -17.62
N GLU A 41 -23.27 -1.14 -17.75
CA GLU A 41 -22.96 -2.35 -18.52
C GLU A 41 -23.29 -3.66 -17.80
N LEU A 42 -23.49 -3.63 -16.48
CA LEU A 42 -23.91 -4.75 -15.66
C LEU A 42 -25.41 -4.67 -15.34
N SER A 43 -26.17 -5.70 -15.71
CA SER A 43 -27.58 -5.84 -15.36
C SER A 43 -27.79 -6.01 -13.87
N SER A 44 -28.99 -5.68 -13.37
CA SER A 44 -29.34 -5.86 -11.95
C SER A 44 -29.19 -7.31 -11.47
N GLN A 45 -29.39 -8.29 -12.36
CA GLN A 45 -29.20 -9.70 -12.04
C GLN A 45 -27.71 -10.05 -11.87
N GLU A 46 -26.85 -9.57 -12.78
CA GLU A 46 -25.39 -9.76 -12.68
C GLU A 46 -24.84 -9.08 -11.42
N GLN A 47 -25.34 -7.89 -11.07
CA GLN A 47 -24.97 -7.18 -9.83
C GLN A 47 -25.35 -7.99 -8.58
N ALA A 48 -26.58 -8.53 -8.51
CA ALA A 48 -27.00 -9.38 -7.40
C ALA A 48 -26.13 -10.64 -7.27
N MET A 49 -25.76 -11.27 -8.39
CA MET A 49 -24.84 -12.43 -8.38
C MET A 49 -23.45 -12.05 -7.87
N LEU A 50 -22.95 -10.84 -8.18
CA LEU A 50 -21.67 -10.35 -7.65
C LEU A 50 -21.72 -10.04 -6.17
N ASP A 51 -22.86 -9.57 -5.67
CA ASP A 51 -23.04 -9.30 -4.25
C ASP A 51 -22.97 -10.57 -3.39
N ASP A 52 -23.35 -11.71 -3.96
CA ASP A 52 -23.27 -13.02 -3.32
C ASP A 52 -21.92 -13.73 -3.57
N ALA A 53 -21.07 -13.20 -4.46
CA ALA A 53 -19.81 -13.83 -4.82
C ALA A 53 -18.77 -13.73 -3.68
N VAL A 54 -18.33 -14.89 -3.19
CA VAL A 54 -17.30 -14.98 -2.14
C VAL A 54 -15.91 -15.05 -2.76
N LEU A 55 -15.35 -13.89 -3.09
CA LEU A 55 -14.01 -13.81 -3.70
C LEU A 55 -12.86 -14.08 -2.73
N SER A 56 -13.13 -14.07 -1.43
CA SER A 56 -12.12 -14.30 -0.39
C SER A 56 -11.58 -15.73 -0.35
N THR A 57 -12.25 -16.68 -0.99
CA THR A 57 -11.81 -18.09 -1.09
C THR A 57 -10.76 -18.30 -2.18
N PHE A 58 -10.67 -17.40 -3.16
CA PHE A 58 -9.74 -17.54 -4.29
C PHE A 58 -8.44 -16.82 -4.01
N THR A 59 -7.36 -17.61 -3.87
CA THR A 59 -6.02 -17.07 -3.64
C THR A 59 -5.26 -16.75 -4.91
N CYS A 60 -5.63 -17.36 -6.04
CA CYS A 60 -4.93 -17.24 -7.31
C CYS A 60 -5.69 -16.32 -8.27
N GLU A 61 -4.97 -15.45 -8.99
CA GLU A 61 -5.58 -14.46 -9.89
C GLU A 61 -6.43 -15.12 -10.98
N PHE A 62 -5.89 -16.14 -11.65
CA PHE A 62 -6.61 -16.80 -12.75
C PHE A 62 -7.82 -17.59 -12.29
N ASP A 63 -7.80 -18.14 -11.06
CA ASP A 63 -8.93 -18.86 -10.51
C ASP A 63 -10.05 -17.90 -10.12
N ALA A 64 -9.70 -16.77 -9.50
CA ALA A 64 -10.64 -15.69 -9.21
C ALA A 64 -11.27 -15.12 -10.50
N LEU A 65 -10.46 -14.90 -11.54
CA LEU A 65 -10.97 -14.44 -12.84
C LEU A 65 -11.81 -15.49 -13.57
N GLU A 66 -11.49 -16.77 -13.41
CA GLU A 66 -12.28 -17.88 -13.96
C GLU A 66 -13.67 -17.93 -13.32
N GLU A 67 -13.75 -17.82 -11.99
CA GLU A 67 -15.03 -17.77 -11.28
C GLU A 67 -15.88 -16.58 -11.74
N LEU A 68 -15.29 -15.38 -11.76
CA LEU A 68 -15.99 -14.17 -12.22
C LEU A 68 -16.46 -14.29 -13.67
N TYR A 69 -15.65 -14.91 -14.53
CA TYR A 69 -16.00 -15.15 -15.92
C TYR A 69 -17.13 -16.18 -16.06
N GLN A 70 -17.21 -17.18 -15.17
CA GLN A 70 -18.30 -18.15 -15.18
C GLN A 70 -19.62 -17.55 -14.69
N LEU A 71 -19.58 -16.62 -13.74
CA LEU A 71 -20.77 -15.97 -13.18
C LEU A 71 -21.44 -15.03 -14.20
N ILE A 72 -20.67 -14.23 -14.93
CA ILE A 72 -21.19 -13.08 -15.70
C ILE A 72 -20.78 -13.13 -17.18
N GLY A 73 -19.87 -14.03 -17.54
CA GLY A 73 -19.30 -14.09 -18.87
C GLY A 73 -18.19 -13.06 -19.07
N GLY A 74 -18.20 -12.37 -20.22
CA GLY A 74 -17.23 -11.31 -20.52
C GLY A 74 -17.38 -10.08 -19.60
N LYS A 75 -16.69 -8.98 -19.93
CA LYS A 75 -16.71 -7.70 -19.16
C LYS A 75 -16.05 -7.77 -17.78
N LEU A 76 -14.95 -8.53 -17.68
CA LEU A 76 -14.22 -8.68 -16.42
C LEU A 76 -13.70 -7.35 -15.87
N LYS A 77 -13.38 -6.37 -16.72
CA LYS A 77 -12.96 -5.05 -16.27
C LYS A 77 -14.09 -4.38 -15.47
N GLU A 78 -15.30 -4.33 -16.03
CA GLU A 78 -16.47 -3.69 -15.43
C GLU A 78 -16.89 -4.41 -14.14
N VAL A 79 -16.81 -5.74 -14.12
CA VAL A 79 -17.04 -6.56 -12.92
C VAL A 79 -16.06 -6.18 -11.80
N LEU A 80 -14.77 -6.06 -12.11
CA LEU A 80 -13.77 -5.67 -11.10
C LEU A 80 -13.99 -4.24 -10.59
N ILE A 81 -14.41 -3.31 -11.45
CA ILE A 81 -14.79 -1.94 -11.04
C ILE A 81 -15.96 -2.00 -10.06
N TYR A 82 -17.02 -2.75 -10.39
CA TYR A 82 -18.20 -2.90 -9.53
C TYR A 82 -17.86 -3.52 -8.17
N LEU A 83 -17.07 -4.59 -8.15
CA LEU A 83 -16.65 -5.24 -6.91
C LEU A 83 -15.85 -4.29 -6.03
N ARG A 84 -15.00 -3.46 -6.65
CA ARG A 84 -14.21 -2.48 -5.93
C ARG A 84 -15.07 -1.33 -5.41
N SER A 85 -16.04 -0.83 -6.18
CA SER A 85 -16.93 0.27 -5.76
C SER A 85 -17.82 -0.16 -4.59
N ASN A 86 -18.28 -1.41 -4.58
CA ASN A 86 -19.11 -1.99 -3.52
C ASN A 86 -18.29 -2.59 -2.37
N SER A 87 -16.98 -2.36 -2.32
CA SER A 87 -16.11 -2.83 -1.23
C SER A 87 -16.05 -4.34 -1.01
N ARG A 88 -16.35 -5.12 -2.05
CA ARG A 88 -16.17 -6.58 -2.06
C ARG A 88 -14.71 -6.98 -2.21
N ILE A 89 -13.94 -6.15 -2.90
CA ILE A 89 -12.48 -6.24 -3.00
C ILE A 89 -11.84 -4.89 -2.67
N ASP A 90 -10.61 -4.92 -2.17
CA ASP A 90 -9.82 -3.71 -1.95
C ASP A 90 -9.04 -3.26 -3.21
N ASP A 91 -8.39 -2.11 -3.12
CA ASP A 91 -7.62 -1.52 -4.23
C ASP A 91 -6.50 -2.41 -4.76
N THR A 92 -5.83 -3.13 -3.86
CA THR A 92 -4.69 -3.96 -4.22
C THR A 92 -5.17 -5.24 -4.90
N GLN A 93 -6.22 -5.88 -4.37
CA GLN A 93 -6.88 -7.00 -5.04
C GLN A 93 -7.39 -6.61 -6.42
N TYR A 94 -8.13 -5.49 -6.52
CA TYR A 94 -8.63 -4.95 -7.77
C TYR A 94 -7.50 -4.81 -8.81
N ARG A 95 -6.41 -4.15 -8.43
CA ARG A 95 -5.30 -3.89 -9.36
C ARG A 95 -4.56 -5.17 -9.76
N LEU A 96 -4.29 -6.08 -8.82
CA LEU A 96 -3.61 -7.35 -9.12
C LEU A 96 -4.44 -8.20 -10.10
N LEU A 97 -5.77 -8.24 -9.90
CA LEU A 97 -6.69 -8.90 -10.82
C LEU A 97 -6.73 -8.19 -12.18
N LEU A 98 -6.90 -6.87 -12.20
CA LEU A 98 -7.01 -6.06 -13.42
C LEU A 98 -5.81 -6.25 -14.35
N ARG A 99 -4.59 -6.29 -13.78
CA ARG A 99 -3.34 -6.52 -14.55
C ARG A 99 -3.35 -7.85 -15.31
N THR A 100 -4.11 -8.84 -14.83
CA THR A 100 -4.16 -10.19 -15.41
C THR A 100 -5.38 -10.44 -16.30
N VAL A 101 -6.40 -9.57 -16.26
CA VAL A 101 -7.64 -9.71 -17.04
C VAL A 101 -7.36 -9.91 -18.52
N ARG A 102 -6.52 -9.06 -19.13
CA ARG A 102 -6.24 -9.16 -20.57
C ARG A 102 -5.53 -10.46 -20.94
N SER A 103 -4.63 -10.92 -20.09
CA SER A 103 -3.97 -12.23 -20.22
C SER A 103 -4.97 -13.37 -20.12
N PHE A 104 -5.90 -13.29 -19.17
CA PHE A 104 -6.98 -14.26 -18.99
C PHE A 104 -7.92 -14.31 -20.20
N GLU A 105 -8.49 -13.18 -20.62
CA GLU A 105 -9.45 -13.12 -21.73
C GLU A 105 -8.85 -13.59 -23.06
N VAL A 106 -7.59 -13.25 -23.33
CA VAL A 106 -6.91 -13.73 -24.54
C VAL A 106 -6.66 -15.23 -24.49
N SER A 107 -6.40 -15.81 -23.31
CA SER A 107 -6.24 -17.25 -23.16
C SER A 107 -7.50 -18.04 -23.49
N LYS A 108 -8.69 -17.41 -23.35
CA LYS A 108 -9.99 -17.97 -23.74
C LYS A 108 -10.24 -17.91 -25.24
N LYS A 109 -9.56 -17.01 -25.97
CA LYS A 109 -9.71 -16.86 -27.43
C LYS A 109 -8.76 -17.81 -28.15
N GLU A 110 -9.30 -18.79 -28.88
CA GLU A 110 -8.49 -19.75 -29.62
C GLU A 110 -7.74 -19.11 -30.80
N LYS A 111 -6.48 -18.70 -30.58
CA LYS A 111 -5.58 -18.29 -31.68
C LYS A 111 -4.70 -19.45 -32.12
N GLN A 112 -4.72 -19.76 -33.42
CA GLN A 112 -3.74 -20.68 -34.02
C GLN A 112 -2.33 -20.10 -33.88
N LEU A 113 -1.37 -20.97 -33.54
CA LEU A 113 0.04 -20.61 -33.46
C LEU A 113 0.72 -20.93 -34.78
N SER A 114 1.54 -19.99 -35.27
CA SER A 114 2.34 -20.22 -36.48
C SER A 114 3.31 -21.39 -36.23
N PRO A 115 3.43 -22.35 -37.17
CA PRO A 115 4.11 -23.65 -36.99
C PRO A 115 5.63 -23.56 -36.80
N PHE A 116 6.17 -22.36 -36.70
CA PHE A 116 7.60 -22.11 -36.57
C PHE A 116 8.14 -22.51 -35.19
N ASN A 117 8.92 -23.59 -35.14
CA ASN A 117 9.66 -24.04 -33.95
C ASN A 117 10.99 -23.27 -33.82
N PRO A 118 11.12 -22.34 -32.85
CA PRO A 118 12.30 -21.49 -32.77
C PRO A 118 13.53 -22.25 -32.26
N ILE A 119 14.68 -21.97 -32.87
CA ILE A 119 15.98 -22.41 -32.36
C ILE A 119 16.35 -21.56 -31.15
N VAL A 120 16.44 -22.19 -29.98
CA VAL A 120 16.85 -21.57 -28.71
C VAL A 120 18.08 -22.30 -28.18
N LYS A 121 19.19 -21.59 -28.02
CA LYS A 121 20.41 -22.08 -27.35
C LYS A 121 20.13 -22.24 -25.86
N ASN A 122 20.74 -23.25 -25.22
CA ASN A 122 20.60 -23.52 -23.77
C ASN A 122 19.14 -23.64 -23.29
N PHE A 123 18.31 -24.37 -24.04
CA PHE A 123 16.91 -24.56 -23.67
C PHE A 123 16.78 -25.35 -22.35
N LYS A 124 16.30 -24.67 -21.30
CA LYS A 124 16.15 -25.21 -19.95
C LYS A 124 14.88 -26.06 -19.82
N LYS A 125 14.87 -27.26 -20.41
CA LYS A 125 13.72 -28.20 -20.35
C LYS A 125 13.24 -28.46 -18.92
N LYS A 126 14.18 -28.60 -17.98
CA LYS A 126 13.91 -28.90 -16.56
C LYS A 126 13.03 -27.82 -15.89
N SER A 127 13.19 -26.55 -16.27
CA SER A 127 12.37 -25.45 -15.75
C SER A 127 10.89 -25.58 -16.12
N PHE A 128 10.59 -26.06 -17.33
CA PHE A 128 9.20 -26.32 -17.75
C PHE A 128 8.61 -27.56 -17.06
N VAL A 129 9.43 -28.57 -16.76
CA VAL A 129 8.99 -29.74 -15.98
C VAL A 129 8.68 -29.31 -14.54
N ASN A 130 9.55 -28.52 -13.90
CA ASN A 130 9.30 -27.95 -12.58
C ASN A 130 8.01 -27.11 -12.55
N PHE A 131 7.80 -26.29 -13.59
CA PHE A 131 6.58 -25.51 -13.76
C PHE A 131 5.32 -26.40 -13.77
N GLN A 132 5.30 -27.46 -14.59
CA GLN A 132 4.16 -28.38 -14.65
C GLN A 132 3.93 -29.12 -13.32
N ASN A 133 5.01 -29.57 -12.68
CA ASN A 133 4.92 -30.25 -11.38
C ASN A 133 4.35 -29.32 -10.29
N ALA A 134 4.72 -28.04 -10.29
CA ALA A 134 4.18 -27.06 -9.35
C ALA A 134 2.71 -26.75 -9.64
N LEU A 135 2.32 -26.69 -10.92
CA LEU A 135 0.93 -26.48 -11.34
C LEU A 135 0.04 -27.65 -10.88
N GLN A 136 0.51 -28.88 -11.05
CA GLN A 136 -0.18 -30.09 -10.58
C GLN A 136 -0.31 -30.16 -9.04
N LYS A 137 0.60 -29.51 -8.32
CA LYS A 137 0.55 -29.38 -6.85
C LYS A 137 -0.41 -28.27 -6.37
N GLY A 138 -1.10 -27.59 -7.29
CA GLY A 138 -2.07 -26.54 -6.95
C GLY A 138 -1.43 -25.20 -6.57
N VAL A 139 -0.17 -24.94 -6.96
CA VAL A 139 0.44 -23.62 -6.75
C VAL A 139 -0.16 -22.64 -7.77
N CYS A 140 -0.43 -21.39 -7.34
CA CYS A 140 -1.01 -20.37 -8.21
C CYS A 140 -0.19 -20.13 -9.48
N PHE A 141 -0.87 -20.09 -10.62
CA PHE A 141 -0.24 -19.96 -11.94
C PHE A 141 0.76 -18.80 -12.02
N ASN A 142 0.38 -17.62 -11.52
CA ASN A 142 1.20 -16.41 -11.58
C ASN A 142 2.50 -16.54 -10.78
N THR A 143 2.44 -17.16 -9.61
CA THR A 143 3.60 -17.45 -8.77
C THR A 143 4.56 -18.41 -9.49
N ILE A 144 4.04 -19.48 -10.09
CA ILE A 144 4.88 -20.44 -10.83
C ILE A 144 5.45 -19.77 -12.09
N ALA A 145 4.69 -18.92 -12.77
CA ALA A 145 5.13 -18.18 -13.95
C ALA A 145 6.32 -17.26 -13.62
N ILE A 146 6.25 -16.50 -12.52
CA ILE A 146 7.36 -15.66 -12.06
C ILE A 146 8.61 -16.51 -11.80
N ASN A 147 8.46 -17.65 -11.11
CA ASN A 147 9.58 -18.56 -10.85
C ASN A 147 10.17 -19.13 -12.14
N LEU A 148 9.34 -19.52 -13.10
CA LEU A 148 9.78 -19.94 -14.42
C LEU A 148 10.58 -18.84 -15.11
N PHE A 149 10.12 -17.59 -15.10
CA PHE A 149 10.83 -16.48 -15.74
C PHE A 149 12.18 -16.20 -15.07
N LYS A 150 12.26 -16.29 -13.73
CA LYS A 150 13.53 -16.20 -12.98
C LYS A 150 14.48 -17.34 -13.35
N GLU A 151 13.99 -18.58 -13.40
CA GLU A 151 14.81 -19.75 -13.79
C GLU A 151 15.31 -19.65 -15.23
N LEU A 152 14.50 -19.10 -16.14
CA LEU A 152 14.91 -18.89 -17.53
C LEU A 152 16.05 -17.86 -17.63
N GLY A 153 16.01 -16.80 -16.81
CA GLY A 153 17.07 -15.79 -16.74
C GLY A 153 17.08 -14.84 -17.94
N GLU A 154 15.96 -14.72 -18.65
CA GLU A 154 15.81 -13.95 -19.88
C GLU A 154 14.77 -12.85 -19.68
N LYS A 155 15.06 -11.61 -20.09
CA LYS A 155 14.12 -10.47 -19.94
C LYS A 155 12.80 -10.69 -20.68
N ARG A 156 12.84 -11.37 -21.84
CA ARG A 156 11.65 -11.66 -22.66
C ARG A 156 11.69 -13.10 -23.17
N PRO A 157 11.29 -14.09 -22.37
CA PRO A 157 11.45 -15.51 -22.68
C PRO A 157 10.48 -16.05 -23.76
N ILE A 158 9.91 -15.21 -24.62
CA ILE A 158 8.89 -15.60 -25.62
C ILE A 158 9.37 -16.75 -26.52
N LYS A 159 10.64 -16.73 -26.95
CA LYS A 159 11.22 -17.80 -27.78
C LYS A 159 11.29 -19.13 -27.02
N PHE A 160 11.61 -19.10 -25.73
CA PHE A 160 11.63 -20.29 -24.86
C PHE A 160 10.23 -20.85 -24.70
N LEU A 161 9.24 -20.00 -24.41
CA LEU A 161 7.83 -20.42 -24.31
C LEU A 161 7.33 -21.07 -25.59
N LYS A 162 7.66 -20.48 -26.75
CA LYS A 162 7.25 -21.02 -28.05
C LYS A 162 7.90 -22.38 -28.32
N LYS A 163 9.20 -22.53 -28.01
CA LYS A 163 9.89 -23.84 -28.11
C LYS A 163 9.27 -24.88 -27.18
N ALA A 164 8.95 -24.50 -25.94
CA ALA A 164 8.32 -25.39 -24.96
C ALA A 164 6.94 -25.89 -25.43
N TYR A 165 6.14 -25.00 -26.03
CA TYR A 165 4.87 -25.38 -26.65
C TYR A 165 5.06 -26.40 -27.78
N HIS A 166 5.98 -26.15 -28.72
CA HIS A 166 6.25 -27.10 -29.82
C HIS A 166 6.86 -28.43 -29.36
N GLN A 167 7.45 -28.47 -28.16
CA GLN A 167 7.96 -29.70 -27.54
C GLN A 167 6.94 -30.36 -26.60
N ASN A 168 5.68 -29.92 -26.59
CA ASN A 168 4.59 -30.42 -25.73
C ASN A 168 4.92 -30.37 -24.23
N LEU A 169 5.74 -29.42 -23.78
CA LEU A 169 6.05 -29.21 -22.36
C LEU A 169 5.02 -28.31 -21.66
N ILE A 170 4.32 -27.50 -22.46
CA ILE A 170 3.21 -26.67 -22.03
C ILE A 170 2.12 -26.77 -23.09
N ASP A 171 0.86 -26.70 -22.66
CA ASP A 171 -0.28 -26.70 -23.57
C ASP A 171 -0.46 -25.32 -24.24
N LYS A 172 -1.40 -25.25 -25.19
CA LYS A 172 -1.70 -24.04 -25.95
C LYS A 172 -2.19 -22.90 -25.03
N ARG A 173 -3.03 -23.22 -24.05
CA ARG A 173 -3.61 -22.26 -23.10
C ARG A 173 -2.51 -21.63 -22.24
N THR A 174 -1.67 -22.47 -21.62
CA THR A 174 -0.51 -22.07 -20.81
C THR A 174 0.45 -21.20 -21.60
N TYR A 175 0.75 -21.57 -22.85
CA TYR A 175 1.61 -20.76 -23.70
C TYR A 175 1.07 -19.34 -23.88
N TRP A 176 -0.22 -19.17 -24.19
CA TRP A 176 -0.80 -17.84 -24.40
C TRP A 176 -0.84 -17.02 -23.12
N MET A 177 -1.14 -17.65 -21.98
CA MET A 177 -1.07 -17.03 -20.66
C MET A 177 0.34 -16.54 -20.36
N LEU A 178 1.35 -17.42 -20.42
CA LEU A 178 2.75 -17.06 -20.15
C LEU A 178 3.26 -15.99 -21.12
N LYS A 179 2.95 -16.12 -22.41
CA LYS A 179 3.36 -15.15 -23.44
C LYS A 179 2.83 -13.76 -23.11
N ARG A 180 1.58 -13.67 -22.65
CA ARG A 180 0.96 -12.38 -22.38
C ARG A 180 1.46 -11.76 -21.09
N LEU A 181 1.66 -12.55 -20.03
CA LEU A 181 2.35 -12.10 -18.81
C LEU A 181 3.74 -11.51 -19.12
N VAL A 182 4.49 -12.11 -20.05
CA VAL A 182 5.77 -11.54 -20.52
C VAL A 182 5.58 -10.24 -21.29
N GLN A 183 4.55 -10.12 -22.13
CA GLN A 183 4.28 -8.89 -22.90
C GLN A 183 3.82 -7.72 -22.04
N GLU A 184 3.19 -8.01 -20.90
CA GLU A 184 2.70 -7.05 -19.93
C GLU A 184 3.73 -6.77 -18.83
N ASP A 185 4.96 -7.29 -18.98
CA ASP A 185 6.05 -7.18 -18.01
C ASP A 185 5.65 -7.63 -16.60
N TYR A 186 4.68 -8.56 -16.48
CA TYR A 186 4.13 -9.03 -15.21
C TYR A 186 5.20 -9.65 -14.28
N HIS A 187 6.27 -10.19 -14.86
CA HIS A 187 7.40 -10.74 -14.12
C HIS A 187 8.24 -9.68 -13.37
N LEU A 188 8.04 -8.40 -13.68
CA LEU A 188 8.61 -7.26 -12.96
C LEU A 188 7.69 -6.75 -11.85
N GLU A 189 6.46 -7.26 -11.78
CA GLU A 189 5.52 -6.86 -10.74
C GLU A 189 6.00 -7.37 -9.39
N PRO A 190 5.83 -6.56 -8.33
CA PRO A 190 6.48 -6.80 -7.07
C PRO A 190 5.74 -7.83 -6.20
N GLN A 191 4.48 -8.14 -6.52
CA GLN A 191 3.63 -9.01 -5.71
C GLN A 191 2.54 -9.70 -6.55
N THR A 192 2.17 -10.92 -6.15
CA THR A 192 1.00 -11.66 -6.65
C THR A 192 -0.18 -11.57 -5.67
N LEU A 193 -1.41 -11.85 -6.14
CA LEU A 193 -2.61 -11.90 -5.30
C LEU A 193 -2.47 -12.94 -4.18
N ALA A 194 -1.85 -14.08 -4.47
CA ALA A 194 -1.62 -15.13 -3.49
C ALA A 194 -0.70 -14.67 -2.35
N GLU A 195 0.41 -14.01 -2.69
CA GLU A 195 1.34 -13.44 -1.70
C GLU A 195 0.66 -12.33 -0.90
N TYR A 196 -0.09 -11.47 -1.57
CA TYR A 196 -0.87 -10.41 -0.96
C TYR A 196 -1.84 -10.98 0.08
N LEU A 197 -2.73 -11.88 -0.32
CA LEU A 197 -3.74 -12.49 0.56
C LEU A 197 -3.11 -13.29 1.69
N LYS A 198 -1.95 -13.92 1.46
CA LYS A 198 -1.19 -14.60 2.53
C LYS A 198 -0.76 -13.61 3.61
N VAL A 199 -0.22 -12.45 3.23
CA VAL A 199 0.17 -11.40 4.19
C VAL A 199 -1.08 -10.83 4.86
N GLN A 200 -2.14 -10.55 4.11
CA GLN A 200 -3.41 -10.09 4.66
C GLN A 200 -3.96 -11.05 5.72
N ASN A 201 -4.07 -12.33 5.41
CA ASN A 201 -4.60 -13.33 6.33
C ASN A 201 -3.75 -13.45 7.60
N PHE A 202 -2.43 -13.34 7.46
CA PHE A 202 -1.54 -13.30 8.62
C PHE A 202 -1.81 -12.06 9.49
N LEU A 203 -1.90 -10.87 8.89
CA LEU A 203 -2.14 -9.63 9.63
C LEU A 203 -3.54 -9.59 10.26
N THR A 204 -4.58 -10.17 9.65
CA THR A 204 -5.92 -10.31 10.27
C THR A 204 -5.90 -11.21 11.49
N LYS A 205 -5.12 -12.28 11.45
CA LYS A 205 -4.97 -13.17 12.61
C LYS A 205 -4.22 -12.47 13.75
N GLN A 206 -3.22 -11.66 13.44
CA GLN A 206 -2.43 -10.95 14.44
C GLN A 206 -3.14 -9.69 14.98
N PHE A 207 -3.93 -9.02 14.15
CA PHE A 207 -4.63 -7.77 14.48
C PHE A 207 -6.10 -7.84 14.02
N PRO A 208 -6.97 -8.53 14.77
CA PRO A 208 -8.37 -8.73 14.38
C PRO A 208 -9.16 -7.42 14.18
N ASP A 209 -8.83 -6.38 14.94
CA ASP A 209 -9.51 -5.07 14.89
C ASP A 209 -9.35 -4.36 13.53
N ARG A 210 -8.42 -4.83 12.68
CA ARG A 210 -8.19 -4.28 11.33
C ARG A 210 -9.33 -4.49 10.35
N ILE A 211 -10.30 -5.36 10.66
CA ILE A 211 -11.39 -5.71 9.73
C ILE A 211 -12.26 -4.47 9.39
N ASN A 212 -12.24 -3.45 10.25
CA ASN A 212 -13.05 -2.23 10.09
C ASN A 212 -12.30 -1.03 9.49
N ILE A 213 -11.13 -1.22 8.88
CA ILE A 213 -10.37 -0.10 8.31
C ILE A 213 -11.11 0.50 7.10
N GLN A 214 -11.45 1.78 7.21
CA GLN A 214 -12.00 2.55 6.10
C GLN A 214 -10.96 2.82 4.99
N LYS A 215 -11.44 2.89 3.75
CA LYS A 215 -10.61 3.17 2.57
C LYS A 215 -10.04 4.60 2.61
N THR A 216 -8.84 4.78 2.08
CA THR A 216 -8.20 6.10 1.98
C THR A 216 -7.38 6.23 0.71
N ASP A 217 -7.49 7.40 0.07
CA ASP A 217 -6.76 7.74 -1.14
C ASP A 217 -5.25 7.87 -0.91
N TYR A 218 -4.82 8.14 0.33
CA TYR A 218 -3.40 8.23 0.67
C TYR A 218 -2.64 6.89 0.46
N ILE A 219 -3.31 5.77 0.78
CA ILE A 219 -2.73 4.43 0.70
C ILE A 219 -2.93 3.79 -0.68
N SER A 220 -4.07 4.08 -1.28
CA SER A 220 -4.44 3.58 -2.60
C SER A 220 -3.77 4.39 -3.73
N GLY A 221 -3.42 5.65 -3.45
CA GLY A 221 -2.75 6.59 -4.34
C GLY A 221 -1.37 6.11 -4.80
N ARG A 222 -1.01 6.56 -6.00
CA ARG A 222 0.32 6.36 -6.58
C ARG A 222 1.17 7.58 -6.24
N ALA A 223 2.39 7.37 -5.74
CA ALA A 223 3.36 8.45 -5.78
C ALA A 223 3.58 8.85 -7.25
N GLU A 224 3.78 10.13 -7.56
CA GLU A 224 3.89 10.63 -8.95
C GLU A 224 4.92 9.87 -9.81
N LYS A 225 5.93 9.27 -9.17
CA LYS A 225 7.00 8.49 -9.81
C LYS A 225 6.80 6.97 -9.75
N SER A 226 5.79 6.49 -9.04
CA SER A 226 5.57 5.06 -8.77
C SER A 226 4.35 4.52 -9.52
N LYS A 227 4.51 3.37 -10.18
CA LYS A 227 3.38 2.60 -10.74
C LYS A 227 2.62 1.81 -9.68
N VAL A 228 3.20 1.68 -8.49
CA VAL A 228 2.69 0.86 -7.38
C VAL A 228 2.11 1.76 -6.30
N SER A 229 1.02 1.33 -5.67
CA SER A 229 0.44 2.04 -4.53
C SER A 229 1.34 1.91 -3.31
N ARG A 230 1.22 2.82 -2.33
CA ARG A 230 1.99 2.74 -1.08
C ARG A 230 1.77 1.40 -0.37
N ARG A 231 0.54 0.88 -0.40
CA ARG A 231 0.19 -0.45 0.12
C ARG A 231 0.99 -1.57 -0.55
N GLU A 232 1.05 -1.56 -1.88
CA GLU A 232 1.79 -2.59 -2.64
C GLU A 232 3.29 -2.49 -2.42
N ALA A 233 3.82 -1.27 -2.42
CA ALA A 233 5.22 -1.02 -2.14
C ALA A 233 5.62 -1.58 -0.77
N LEU A 234 4.81 -1.33 0.26
CA LEU A 234 5.02 -1.86 1.61
C LEU A 234 5.06 -3.40 1.59
N LEU A 235 4.02 -4.04 1.08
CA LEU A 235 3.87 -5.49 1.16
C LEU A 235 4.86 -6.26 0.28
N ALA A 236 5.40 -5.62 -0.75
CA ALA A 236 6.47 -6.19 -1.56
C ALA A 236 7.86 -6.01 -0.93
N LYS A 237 8.07 -4.88 -0.24
CA LYS A 237 9.36 -4.53 0.35
C LYS A 237 9.60 -5.21 1.69
N TYR A 238 8.53 -5.45 2.47
CA TYR A 238 8.64 -5.94 3.84
C TYR A 238 7.94 -7.28 4.04
N ASN A 239 8.59 -8.16 4.82
CA ASN A 239 7.97 -9.37 5.34
C ASN A 239 7.01 -9.05 6.51
N GLN A 240 6.25 -10.05 6.97
CA GLN A 240 5.22 -9.79 7.98
C GLN A 240 5.78 -9.31 9.32
N PHE A 241 6.95 -9.81 9.75
CA PHE A 241 7.58 -9.39 11.01
C PHE A 241 8.11 -7.96 10.94
N GLN A 242 8.69 -7.57 9.80
CA GLN A 242 9.10 -6.20 9.54
C GLN A 242 7.89 -5.26 9.59
N ILE A 243 6.76 -5.61 8.98
CA ILE A 243 5.52 -4.82 9.04
C ILE A 243 5.03 -4.65 10.49
N ILE A 244 5.06 -5.73 11.29
CA ILE A 244 4.72 -5.66 12.72
C ILE A 244 5.67 -4.73 13.47
N TYR A 245 6.96 -4.79 13.17
CA TYR A 245 7.96 -3.93 13.82
C TYR A 245 7.74 -2.45 13.47
N LEU A 246 7.50 -2.14 12.19
CA LEU A 246 7.17 -0.79 11.72
C LEU A 246 5.90 -0.25 12.38
N ARG A 247 4.84 -1.09 12.52
CA ARG A 247 3.66 -0.75 13.33
C ARG A 247 4.04 -0.41 14.77
N GLY A 248 4.92 -1.19 15.38
CA GLY A 248 5.39 -0.99 16.75
C GLY A 248 6.02 0.39 16.99
N MET A 249 6.71 0.95 15.98
CA MET A 249 7.23 2.31 16.04
C MET A 249 6.11 3.34 16.11
N THR A 250 5.09 3.21 15.25
CA THR A 250 3.91 4.09 15.29
C THR A 250 3.19 3.96 16.62
N GLN A 251 3.07 2.76 17.18
CA GLN A 251 2.46 2.56 18.49
C GLN A 251 3.24 3.31 19.58
N ARG A 252 4.57 3.19 19.61
CA ARG A 252 5.40 3.92 20.58
C ARG A 252 5.28 5.44 20.42
N LEU A 253 5.26 5.92 19.19
CA LEU A 253 5.03 7.34 18.90
C LEU A 253 3.67 7.79 19.41
N LEU A 254 2.60 7.06 19.10
CA LEU A 254 1.25 7.39 19.56
C LEU A 254 1.16 7.37 21.09
N ASN A 255 1.78 6.40 21.75
CA ASN A 255 1.84 6.33 23.21
C ASN A 255 2.56 7.56 23.80
N ARG A 256 3.68 7.99 23.19
CA ARG A 256 4.40 9.21 23.63
C ARG A 256 3.58 10.47 23.42
N LEU A 257 2.82 10.57 22.35
CA LEU A 257 1.97 11.73 22.05
C LEU A 257 0.68 11.75 22.88
N ASN A 258 0.25 10.60 23.41
CA ASN A 258 -0.94 10.44 24.24
C ASN A 258 -0.63 10.39 25.74
N ALA A 259 0.64 10.34 26.13
CA ALA A 259 1.00 10.29 27.54
C ALA A 259 0.55 11.58 28.23
N ASP A 260 -0.09 11.45 29.39
CA ASP A 260 -0.56 12.60 30.17
C ASP A 260 0.63 13.49 30.58
N GLU A 261 1.75 12.86 30.94
CA GLU A 261 3.02 13.52 31.23
C GLU A 261 4.18 12.70 30.68
N VAL A 262 5.24 13.38 30.23
CA VAL A 262 6.51 12.77 29.88
C VAL A 262 7.59 13.38 30.77
N ILE A 263 8.20 12.54 31.61
CA ILE A 263 9.22 12.94 32.57
C ILE A 263 10.56 12.41 32.07
N ILE A 264 11.55 13.30 31.97
CA ILE A 264 12.94 12.94 31.73
C ILE A 264 13.65 12.92 33.08
N ASN A 265 14.13 11.74 33.47
CA ASN A 265 14.93 11.57 34.68
C ASN A 265 16.41 11.69 34.32
N VAL A 266 17.11 12.65 34.93
CA VAL A 266 18.55 12.77 34.85
C VAL A 266 19.14 11.96 36.00
N ILE A 267 19.79 10.85 35.67
CA ILE A 267 20.40 9.94 36.65
C ILE A 267 21.90 10.20 36.70
N ILE A 268 22.43 10.48 37.89
CA ILE A 268 23.87 10.57 38.18
C ILE A 268 24.14 9.63 39.35
N ASP A 269 25.11 8.73 39.19
CA ASP A 269 25.52 7.76 40.23
C ASP A 269 24.33 6.94 40.81
N ASP A 270 23.46 6.43 39.93
CA ASP A 270 22.26 5.65 40.25
C ASP A 270 21.17 6.39 41.07
N GLU A 271 21.29 7.71 41.25
CA GLU A 271 20.27 8.56 41.87
C GLU A 271 19.62 9.52 40.84
N SER A 272 18.29 9.67 40.90
CA SER A 272 17.56 10.66 40.08
C SER A 272 17.81 12.05 40.65
N VAL A 273 18.61 12.85 39.93
CA VAL A 273 19.03 14.19 40.38
C VAL A 273 18.06 15.27 39.91
N GLU A 274 17.41 15.06 38.76
CA GLU A 274 16.50 16.04 38.17
C GLU A 274 15.39 15.35 37.39
N GLU A 275 14.14 15.77 37.63
CA GLU A 275 12.97 15.36 36.86
C GLU A 275 12.47 16.55 36.03
N ILE A 276 12.59 16.44 34.72
CA ILE A 276 12.10 17.46 33.79
C ILE A 276 10.76 16.98 33.23
N ILE A 277 9.68 17.63 33.65
CA ILE A 277 8.33 17.40 33.09
C ILE A 277 8.23 18.21 31.80
N LEU A 278 8.01 17.52 30.69
CA LEU A 278 7.91 18.17 29.38
C LEU A 278 6.53 18.80 29.18
N ASP A 279 6.53 20.07 28.76
CA ASP A 279 5.32 20.71 28.25
C ASP A 279 4.83 19.99 26.97
N PRO A 280 3.54 20.06 26.60
CA PRO A 280 3.00 19.36 25.42
C PRO A 280 3.75 19.65 24.11
N MET A 281 4.28 20.87 23.95
CA MET A 281 5.11 21.25 22.80
C MET A 281 6.48 20.55 22.81
N GLU A 282 7.06 20.37 23.99
CA GLU A 282 8.35 19.70 24.19
C GLU A 282 8.21 18.19 24.06
N GLN A 283 7.13 17.62 24.59
CA GLN A 283 6.72 16.22 24.39
C GLN A 283 6.60 15.88 22.90
N TYR A 284 6.01 16.77 22.10
CA TYR A 284 5.97 16.63 20.64
C TYR A 284 7.37 16.60 20.01
N ARG A 285 8.24 17.54 20.38
CA ARG A 285 9.62 17.62 19.85
C ARG A 285 10.44 16.41 20.25
N PHE A 286 10.27 15.95 21.48
CA PHE A 286 10.87 14.75 22.02
C PHE A 286 10.42 13.51 21.25
N ALA A 287 9.10 13.33 21.08
CA ALA A 287 8.54 12.21 20.33
C ALA A 287 9.05 12.19 18.88
N ALA A 288 9.16 13.36 18.25
CA ALA A 288 9.73 13.51 16.92
C ALA A 288 11.20 13.10 16.84
N LYS A 289 12.02 13.51 17.81
CA LYS A 289 13.44 13.15 17.90
C LYS A 289 13.63 11.66 18.18
N MET A 290 12.82 11.08 19.07
CA MET A 290 12.88 9.65 19.38
C MET A 290 12.54 8.79 18.16
N VAL A 291 11.53 9.15 17.38
CA VAL A 291 11.20 8.41 16.15
C VAL A 291 12.32 8.49 15.12
N ARG A 292 13.05 9.61 15.02
CA ARG A 292 14.26 9.67 14.18
C ARG A 292 15.34 8.73 14.62
N LYS A 293 15.63 8.73 15.93
CA LYS A 293 16.62 7.83 16.49
C LYS A 293 16.24 6.39 16.17
N GLU A 294 14.99 6.01 16.40
CA GLU A 294 14.50 4.67 16.07
C GLU A 294 14.55 4.36 14.56
N LEU A 295 14.28 5.34 13.69
CA LEU A 295 14.42 5.19 12.22
C LEU A 295 15.89 5.02 11.78
N GLY A 296 16.82 5.70 12.44
CA GLY A 296 18.26 5.53 12.21
C GLY A 296 18.74 4.16 12.71
N ASP A 297 18.31 3.78 13.91
CA ASP A 297 18.65 2.50 14.54
C ASP A 297 18.10 1.33 13.74
N LEU A 298 16.91 1.48 13.14
CA LEU A 298 16.31 0.49 12.24
C LEU A 298 17.25 0.05 11.13
N GLN A 299 17.95 1.00 10.50
CA GLN A 299 18.89 0.71 9.40
C GLN A 299 20.10 -0.10 9.88
N MET A 300 20.37 -0.11 11.18
CA MET A 300 21.46 -0.87 11.82
C MET A 300 21.00 -2.24 12.34
N MET A 301 19.69 -2.52 12.36
CA MET A 301 19.16 -3.80 12.80
C MET A 301 19.28 -4.84 11.68
N ASN A 302 19.79 -6.04 12.01
CA ASN A 302 19.83 -7.19 11.09
C ASN A 302 18.46 -7.50 10.44
N LEU A 303 17.36 -7.16 11.12
CA LEU A 303 16.01 -7.34 10.59
C LEU A 303 15.72 -6.50 9.34
N PHE A 304 16.41 -5.38 9.13
CA PHE A 304 16.19 -4.44 8.02
C PHE A 304 17.47 -4.22 7.18
N GLU A 305 18.43 -5.15 7.25
CA GLU A 305 19.69 -5.05 6.52
C GLU A 305 19.45 -4.89 5.01
N GLY A 306 20.02 -3.83 4.42
CA GLY A 306 19.89 -3.53 3.00
C GLY A 306 18.54 -2.95 2.57
N ILE A 307 17.63 -2.65 3.51
CA ILE A 307 16.31 -2.07 3.22
C ILE A 307 16.29 -0.63 3.71
N ASP A 308 16.09 0.32 2.79
CA ASP A 308 15.95 1.73 3.14
C ASP A 308 14.55 2.00 3.71
N VAL A 309 14.40 2.09 5.03
CA VAL A 309 13.10 2.31 5.65
C VAL A 309 12.68 3.78 5.57
N GLY A 310 11.61 4.03 4.82
CA GLY A 310 11.01 5.36 4.72
C GLY A 310 9.95 5.60 5.79
N PHE A 311 9.67 6.87 6.06
CA PHE A 311 8.59 7.23 6.96
C PHE A 311 7.20 6.87 6.41
N GLU A 312 7.01 6.96 5.08
CA GLU A 312 5.79 6.47 4.42
C GLU A 312 5.56 4.98 4.65
N ASP A 313 6.63 4.18 4.80
CA ASP A 313 6.53 2.75 5.07
C ASP A 313 6.00 2.50 6.49
N ILE A 314 6.40 3.31 7.48
CA ILE A 314 5.88 3.24 8.85
C ILE A 314 4.38 3.57 8.89
N LEU A 315 3.97 4.61 8.16
CA LEU A 315 2.56 5.00 8.07
C LEU A 315 1.73 3.94 7.36
N ALA A 316 2.22 3.42 6.24
CA ALA A 316 1.57 2.35 5.51
C ALA A 316 1.43 1.09 6.37
N ALA A 317 2.47 0.72 7.15
CA ALA A 317 2.41 -0.43 8.07
C ALA A 317 1.40 -0.21 9.21
N ALA A 318 1.34 0.99 9.77
CA ALA A 318 0.37 1.32 10.81
C ALA A 318 -1.08 1.24 10.31
N PHE A 319 -1.34 1.71 9.08
CA PHE A 319 -2.63 1.54 8.44
C PHE A 319 -2.94 0.07 8.14
N GLU A 320 -1.99 -0.65 7.55
CA GLU A 320 -2.18 -2.05 7.14
C GLU A 320 -2.58 -2.97 8.30
N THR A 321 -2.11 -2.62 9.49
CA THR A 321 -2.35 -3.33 10.74
C THR A 321 -3.51 -2.78 11.57
N GLY A 322 -4.22 -1.77 11.06
CA GLY A 322 -5.39 -1.17 11.72
C GLY A 322 -5.08 -0.28 12.91
N LEU A 323 -3.81 0.09 13.11
CA LEU A 323 -3.42 1.01 14.18
C LEU A 323 -3.84 2.45 13.88
N VAL A 324 -3.84 2.84 12.60
CA VAL A 324 -4.24 4.17 12.13
C VAL A 324 -5.36 4.02 11.11
N SER A 325 -6.43 4.80 11.24
CA SER A 325 -7.58 4.72 10.34
C SER A 325 -7.31 5.40 8.99
N GLY A 326 -8.13 5.09 7.99
CA GLY A 326 -8.07 5.77 6.70
C GLY A 326 -8.40 7.26 6.76
N GLU A 327 -9.28 7.66 7.67
CA GLU A 327 -9.66 9.06 7.94
C GLU A 327 -8.48 9.85 8.53
N ASP A 328 -7.71 9.23 9.43
CA ASP A 328 -6.52 9.85 10.00
C ASP A 328 -5.45 10.09 8.92
N LEU A 329 -5.30 9.15 7.98
CA LEU A 329 -4.36 9.30 6.88
C LEU A 329 -4.85 10.26 5.78
N SER A 330 -6.15 10.36 5.52
CA SER A 330 -6.66 11.33 4.55
C SER A 330 -6.42 12.76 5.03
N THR A 331 -6.38 12.98 6.35
CA THR A 331 -5.94 14.25 6.94
C THR A 331 -4.48 14.60 6.61
N LEU A 332 -3.60 13.61 6.38
CA LEU A 332 -2.24 13.88 5.87
C LEU A 332 -2.24 14.43 4.44
N ALA A 333 -3.14 13.94 3.59
CA ALA A 333 -3.25 14.41 2.20
C ALA A 333 -3.69 15.88 2.11
N LEU A 334 -4.47 16.36 3.09
CA LEU A 334 -4.83 17.78 3.21
C LEU A 334 -3.63 18.68 3.53
N VAL A 335 -2.49 18.10 3.93
CA VAL A 335 -1.22 18.78 4.21
C VAL A 335 -0.28 18.65 2.99
N ASP A 336 -0.82 18.42 1.78
CA ASP A 336 -0.11 18.14 0.52
C ASP A 336 1.07 19.08 0.20
N ASP A 337 0.96 20.36 0.56
CA ASP A 337 2.02 21.37 0.36
C ASP A 337 3.34 21.06 1.09
N VAL A 338 3.30 20.15 2.05
CA VAL A 338 4.48 19.65 2.76
C VAL A 338 5.16 18.53 2.01
N TRP A 339 4.39 17.67 1.35
CA TRP A 339 4.88 16.46 0.71
C TRP A 339 5.37 16.72 -0.72
N ASN A 340 4.99 17.84 -1.33
CA ASN A 340 5.34 18.21 -2.70
C ASN A 340 6.84 17.95 -3.01
N PRO A 341 7.17 16.97 -3.86
CA PRO A 341 8.55 16.57 -4.15
C PRO A 341 9.35 17.62 -4.94
N GLU A 342 8.68 18.63 -5.51
CA GLU A 342 9.32 19.75 -6.21
C GLU A 342 9.86 20.82 -5.26
N LEU A 343 9.41 20.82 -4.00
CA LEU A 343 9.87 21.76 -2.98
C LEU A 343 11.11 21.24 -2.27
N THR A 344 12.11 22.10 -2.14
CA THR A 344 13.30 21.79 -1.32
C THR A 344 12.91 21.63 0.15
N LYS A 345 13.68 20.85 0.93
CA LYS A 345 13.43 20.66 2.38
C LYS A 345 13.31 21.98 3.15
N ALA A 346 14.06 23.00 2.74
CA ALA A 346 14.00 24.33 3.34
C ALA A 346 12.69 25.08 3.00
N GLU A 347 12.21 24.98 1.76
CA GLU A 347 10.95 25.59 1.33
C GLU A 347 9.75 24.90 1.96
N LYS A 348 9.79 23.57 1.98
CA LYS A 348 8.90 22.71 2.76
C LYS A 348 8.83 23.22 4.21
N ARG A 349 9.96 23.27 4.92
CA ARG A 349 10.05 23.73 6.32
C ARG A 349 9.47 25.13 6.53
N LYS A 350 9.81 26.08 5.65
CA LYS A 350 9.33 27.46 5.72
C LYS A 350 7.82 27.57 5.51
N ARG A 351 7.26 26.80 4.58
CA ARG A 351 5.80 26.73 4.33
C ARG A 351 5.07 26.10 5.50
N PHE A 352 5.60 25.02 6.07
CA PHE A 352 5.03 24.38 7.26
C PHE A 352 4.96 25.33 8.45
N ILE A 353 6.08 25.96 8.81
CA ILE A 353 6.14 26.93 9.92
C ILE A 353 5.20 28.11 9.66
N ARG A 354 5.17 28.65 8.44
CA ARG A 354 4.33 29.81 8.09
C ARG A 354 2.84 29.49 8.17
N ARG A 355 2.43 28.28 7.78
CA ARG A 355 1.02 27.89 7.66
C ARG A 355 0.45 27.30 8.94
N TYR A 356 1.26 26.51 9.64
CA TYR A 356 0.83 25.76 10.82
C TYR A 356 1.45 26.30 12.11
N GLY A 357 2.57 27.02 12.07
CA GLY A 357 3.25 27.53 13.28
C GLY A 357 2.39 28.48 14.12
N THR A 358 1.48 29.23 13.50
CA THR A 358 0.47 30.05 14.21
C THR A 358 -0.74 29.25 14.69
N ILE A 359 -1.13 28.20 13.97
CA ILE A 359 -2.23 27.28 14.34
C ILE A 359 -1.85 26.44 15.57
N PHE A 360 -0.58 26.01 15.66
CA PHE A 360 -0.01 25.29 16.79
C PHE A 360 -0.02 26.09 18.11
N VAL A 361 0.01 27.42 18.05
CA VAL A 361 0.15 28.29 19.24
C VAL A 361 -1.20 28.83 19.74
N ALA A 362 -2.19 29.00 18.86
CA ALA A 362 -3.36 29.82 19.20
C ALA A 362 -4.70 29.08 19.34
N ALA A 363 -4.92 27.90 18.73
CA ALA A 363 -6.27 27.33 18.70
C ALA A 363 -6.34 25.85 18.32
N ILE A 364 -5.95 24.93 19.20
CA ILE A 364 -6.38 23.53 19.04
C ILE A 364 -7.05 23.04 20.33
N PRO A 365 -8.37 23.20 20.48
CA PRO A 365 -9.17 22.21 21.17
C PRO A 365 -9.17 20.94 20.30
N THR A 366 -8.48 19.91 20.79
CA THR A 366 -8.82 18.48 20.62
C THR A 366 -9.43 18.05 19.29
N THR A 367 -8.66 18.11 18.21
CA THR A 367 -8.52 16.87 17.43
C THR A 367 -7.10 16.39 17.69
N PHE A 368 -6.94 15.60 18.76
CA PHE A 368 -5.66 14.99 19.15
C PHE A 368 -4.91 14.37 17.96
N TYR A 369 -5.63 14.00 16.90
CA TYR A 369 -5.13 13.36 15.70
C TYR A 369 -4.52 14.30 14.65
N LEU A 370 -5.02 15.53 14.46
CA LEU A 370 -4.39 16.50 13.55
C LEU A 370 -2.99 16.89 14.05
N VAL A 371 -2.82 17.01 15.37
CA VAL A 371 -1.53 17.26 16.01
C VAL A 371 -0.59 16.08 15.78
N LYS A 372 -1.06 14.83 15.94
CA LYS A 372 -0.28 13.61 15.65
C LYS A 372 0.13 13.52 14.17
N VAL A 373 -0.78 13.80 13.26
CA VAL A 373 -0.56 13.88 11.80
C VAL A 373 0.47 14.96 11.46
N LEU A 374 0.36 16.16 12.04
CA LEU A 374 1.36 17.22 11.86
C LEU A 374 2.71 16.88 12.54
N SER A 375 2.71 16.06 13.61
CA SER A 375 3.91 15.47 14.23
C SER A 375 4.64 14.58 13.25
N LEU A 376 3.90 13.64 12.70
CA LEU A 376 4.36 12.68 11.70
C LEU A 376 4.96 13.40 10.49
N VAL A 377 4.24 14.41 9.99
CA VAL A 377 4.67 15.28 8.89
C VAL A 377 5.91 16.10 9.25
N GLY A 378 5.92 16.76 10.41
CA GLY A 378 7.05 17.59 10.86
C GLY A 378 8.34 16.78 11.08
N ILE A 379 8.23 15.50 11.43
CA ILE A 379 9.37 14.58 11.55
C ILE A 379 10.05 14.40 10.19
N GLU A 380 9.29 14.11 9.14
CA GLU A 380 9.79 13.85 7.78
C GLU A 380 10.37 15.11 7.10
N MET A 381 9.80 16.29 7.37
CA MET A 381 10.31 17.56 6.82
C MET A 381 11.63 18.04 7.43
N LEU A 382 11.90 17.64 8.67
CA LEU A 382 13.02 18.15 9.46
C LEU A 382 14.20 17.17 9.53
N THR A 383 14.11 16.00 8.89
CA THR A 383 15.20 15.01 8.76
C THR A 383 16.15 15.36 7.60
N GLU A 384 17.41 15.64 7.90
CA GLU A 384 18.51 15.30 6.98
C GLU A 384 19.02 13.91 7.37
N THR A 385 19.09 12.98 6.42
CA THR A 385 19.73 11.66 6.55
C THR A 385 21.25 11.82 6.54
N LYS A 386 21.79 12.59 7.48
CA LYS A 386 23.20 12.42 7.84
C LYS A 386 23.21 11.49 9.04
N GLN A 387 23.95 10.40 8.94
CA GLN A 387 24.29 9.57 10.09
C GLN A 387 24.84 10.50 11.16
N GLU A 388 24.07 10.73 12.22
CA GLU A 388 24.61 11.39 13.38
C GLU A 388 25.65 10.44 13.95
N PRO A 389 26.89 10.90 14.21
CA PRO A 389 27.90 10.07 14.82
C PRO A 389 27.35 9.52 16.14
N PRO A 390 27.73 8.30 16.56
CA PRO A 390 27.37 7.78 17.88
C PRO A 390 27.89 8.77 18.92
N ARG A 391 26.99 9.58 19.47
CA ARG A 391 27.29 10.50 20.55
C ARG A 391 26.84 9.83 21.82
N ASP A 392 27.78 9.18 22.50
CA ASP A 392 27.53 8.61 23.83
C ASP A 392 27.12 9.67 24.86
N HIS A 393 27.28 10.96 24.56
CA HIS A 393 26.94 12.07 25.47
C HIS A 393 26.33 13.28 24.74
N SER A 394 25.13 13.15 24.19
CA SER A 394 24.36 14.35 23.77
C SER A 394 22.87 14.15 24.00
N ILE A 395 22.33 14.92 24.95
CA ILE A 395 20.90 15.01 25.27
C ILE A 395 20.14 15.81 24.16
N PHE A 396 20.86 16.36 23.17
CA PHE A 396 20.35 17.05 21.98
C PHE A 396 20.69 16.34 20.68
#